data_AF-A0A9Q0SV98-F1
#
_entry.id   AF-A0A9Q0SV98-F1
#
_cell.length_a   1.000
_cell.length_b   1.000
_cell.length_c   1.000
_cell.angle_alpha   90.00
_cell.angle_beta   90.00
_cell.angle_gamma   90.00
#
_symmetry.space_group_name_H-M   'P 1'
#
loop_
_entity.id
_entity.type
_entity.pdbx_description
1 polymer ?
#
loop_
_entity_poly.entity_id
_entity_poly.type
_entity_poly.pdbx_seq_one_letter_code
_entity_poly.pdbx_strand_id
1 'polypeptide(L)'
;MVMVGRQLVAGGSMRRIQECVSGTGKTGISNTTSDIWLLGACYKISQDNSSGDAAAANALAASNHDFASRILITYRKGFDAIEDSKLTSDGSWGCMLRISQMQALLFHRLGRSWRKPLDKVQFATFMDIK
;
A
#
# COMPACT_ATOMS: atom_id res chain seq x y z
N MET A 1 16.71 -40.42 14.87
CA MET A 1 16.66 -39.87 13.51
C MET A 1 15.26 -39.31 13.29
N VAL A 2 15.04 -38.03 13.58
CA VAL A 2 13.72 -37.39 13.41
C VAL A 2 13.72 -36.68 12.07
N MET A 3 12.92 -37.17 11.13
CA MET A 3 12.77 -36.55 9.81
C MET A 3 12.02 -35.23 9.94
N VAL A 4 12.69 -34.12 9.61
CA VAL A 4 12.06 -32.81 9.43
C VAL A 4 11.52 -32.75 8.00
N GLY A 5 10.20 -32.78 7.86
CA GLY A 5 9.53 -32.56 6.58
C GLY A 5 9.77 -31.13 6.08
N ARG A 6 10.38 -30.99 4.90
CA ARG A 6 10.53 -29.71 4.22
C ARG A 6 9.23 -29.38 3.49
N GLN A 7 8.41 -28.48 4.06
CA GLN A 7 7.30 -27.88 3.32
C GLN A 7 7.88 -26.86 2.33
N LEU A 8 7.91 -27.23 1.05
CA LEU A 8 8.26 -26.32 -0.05
C LEU A 8 7.05 -25.42 -0.34
N VAL A 9 7.05 -24.18 0.15
CA VAL A 9 6.03 -23.20 -0.24
C VAL A 9 6.50 -22.53 -1.52
N ALA A 10 5.87 -22.89 -2.64
CA ALA A 10 6.11 -22.29 -3.94
C ALA A 10 5.89 -20.77 -3.88
N GLY A 11 6.90 -20.02 -4.33
CA GLY A 11 6.84 -18.56 -4.42
C GLY A 11 5.83 -18.12 -5.47
N GLY A 12 4.62 -17.81 -5.05
CA GLY A 12 3.65 -17.09 -5.87
C GLY A 12 4.20 -15.69 -6.18
N SER A 13 4.43 -15.41 -7.46
CA SER A 13 4.77 -14.08 -7.97
C SER A 13 3.77 -13.04 -7.42
N MET A 14 4.26 -11.91 -6.91
CA MET A 14 3.48 -10.79 -6.33
C MET A 14 2.60 -10.04 -7.36
N ARG A 15 1.97 -10.75 -8.30
CA ARG A 15 1.15 -10.17 -9.37
C ARG A 15 -0.16 -9.59 -8.85
N ARG A 16 -0.76 -10.21 -7.80
CA ARG A 16 -2.06 -9.76 -7.27
C ARG A 16 -2.06 -8.33 -6.71
N ILE A 17 -0.97 -7.90 -6.07
CA ILE A 17 -0.92 -6.54 -5.50
C ILE A 17 -0.75 -5.52 -6.63
N GLN A 18 0.06 -5.83 -7.65
CA GLN A 18 0.17 -4.95 -8.83
C GLN A 18 -1.15 -4.89 -9.62
N GLU A 19 -1.91 -5.98 -9.72
CA GLU A 19 -3.21 -6.00 -10.39
C GLU A 19 -4.27 -5.16 -9.65
N CYS A 20 -4.19 -5.05 -8.32
CA CYS A 20 -5.04 -4.12 -7.56
C CYS A 20 -4.62 -2.65 -7.69
N VAL A 21 -3.41 -2.35 -8.16
CA VAL A 21 -2.84 -0.98 -8.23
C VAL A 21 -2.82 -0.44 -9.67
N SER A 22 -2.54 -1.31 -10.65
CA SER A 22 -2.63 -1.02 -12.08
C SER A 22 -4.04 -1.38 -12.53
N GLY A 23 -4.95 -0.40 -12.53
CA GLY A 23 -6.36 -0.57 -12.90
C GLY A 23 -6.60 -1.06 -14.33
N THR A 24 -6.32 -2.34 -14.59
CA THR A 24 -6.71 -3.09 -15.79
C THR A 24 -7.25 -4.45 -15.37
N GLY A 25 -8.19 -4.43 -14.43
CA GLY A 25 -9.02 -5.57 -14.05
C GLY A 25 -10.47 -5.09 -14.08
N LYS A 26 -11.13 -5.26 -15.23
CA LYS A 26 -12.57 -5.10 -15.37
C LYS A 26 -13.24 -6.22 -14.58
N THR A 27 -13.23 -6.11 -13.27
CA THR A 27 -13.84 -7.09 -12.36
C THR A 27 -14.35 -6.36 -11.12
N GLY A 28 -15.62 -5.98 -11.18
CA GLY A 28 -16.50 -6.04 -10.01
C GLY A 28 -16.45 -4.92 -8.99
N ILE A 29 -16.07 -3.69 -9.34
CA ILE A 29 -16.65 -2.55 -8.64
C ILE A 29 -17.95 -2.27 -9.38
N SER A 30 -19.07 -2.73 -8.82
CA SER A 30 -20.40 -2.40 -9.32
C SER A 30 -20.48 -0.90 -9.62
N ASN A 31 -21.24 -0.52 -10.66
CA ASN A 31 -21.57 0.86 -11.02
C ASN A 31 -22.37 1.61 -9.92
N THR A 32 -22.12 1.33 -8.64
CA THR A 32 -22.65 2.08 -7.52
C THR A 32 -21.81 3.33 -7.34
N THR A 33 -22.43 4.45 -7.67
CA THR A 33 -22.05 5.86 -7.52
C THR A 33 -21.81 6.26 -6.05
N SER A 34 -21.10 5.43 -5.28
CA SER A 34 -20.78 5.67 -3.88
C SER A 34 -19.43 6.34 -3.73
N ASP A 35 -19.33 7.29 -2.80
CA ASP A 35 -18.07 7.96 -2.48
C ASP A 35 -16.97 6.97 -2.05
N ILE A 36 -15.72 7.26 -2.40
CA ILE A 36 -14.57 6.45 -1.97
C ILE A 36 -14.05 6.99 -0.63
N TRP A 37 -13.89 6.09 0.35
CA TRP A 37 -13.28 6.43 1.63
C TRP A 37 -11.91 5.78 1.80
N LEU A 38 -10.90 6.57 2.15
CA LEU A 38 -9.55 6.09 2.42
C LEU A 38 -9.04 6.75 3.71
N LEU A 39 -8.74 5.96 4.75
CA LEU A 39 -8.16 6.46 6.02
C LEU A 39 -8.82 7.76 6.55
N GLY A 40 -10.15 7.82 6.57
CA GLY A 40 -10.91 8.98 7.04
C GLY A 40 -11.08 10.14 6.06
N ALA A 41 -10.58 10.06 4.81
CA ALA A 41 -10.88 11.02 3.76
C ALA A 41 -11.93 10.47 2.79
N CYS A 42 -12.86 11.33 2.39
CA CYS A 42 -13.92 11.03 1.43
C CYS A 42 -13.63 11.67 0.07
N TYR A 43 -13.77 10.89 -1.00
CA TYR A 43 -13.63 11.30 -2.39
C TYR A 43 -14.98 11.12 -3.07
N LYS A 44 -15.64 12.26 -3.33
CA LYS A 44 -16.99 12.28 -3.87
C LYS A 44 -17.02 12.01 -5.35
N ILE A 45 -17.83 11.06 -5.79
CA ILE A 45 -18.01 10.69 -7.21
C ILE A 45 -19.27 11.34 -7.81
N SER A 46 -19.95 12.21 -7.05
CA SER A 46 -21.28 12.76 -7.30
C SER A 46 -21.61 12.99 -8.79
N GLN A 47 -22.62 12.27 -9.25
CA GLN A 47 -23.19 12.34 -10.59
C GLN A 47 -24.49 13.15 -10.49
N ASP A 48 -24.43 14.44 -10.81
CA ASP A 48 -25.62 15.21 -11.20
C ASP A 48 -25.47 15.63 -12.67
N ASN A 49 -26.51 15.34 -13.44
CA ASN A 49 -26.47 15.13 -14.88
C ASN A 49 -26.03 16.37 -15.68
N SER A 50 -24.81 16.32 -16.24
CA SER A 50 -24.34 16.92 -17.52
C SER A 50 -22.81 17.14 -17.57
N SER A 51 -22.11 17.03 -16.42
CA SER A 51 -20.64 17.22 -16.32
C SER A 51 -19.91 16.16 -15.47
N GLY A 52 -20.58 15.04 -15.15
CA GLY A 52 -20.19 14.08 -14.10
C GLY A 52 -18.92 13.27 -14.37
N ASP A 53 -18.56 13.02 -15.63
CA ASP A 53 -17.43 12.13 -15.95
C ASP A 53 -16.07 12.72 -15.55
N ALA A 54 -15.88 14.02 -15.74
CA ALA A 54 -14.63 14.69 -15.39
C ALA A 54 -14.46 14.79 -13.86
N ALA A 55 -15.54 15.07 -13.12
CA ALA A 55 -15.51 15.13 -11.67
C ALA A 55 -15.21 13.76 -11.05
N ALA A 56 -15.85 12.70 -11.56
CA ALA A 56 -15.59 11.33 -11.16
C ALA A 56 -14.15 10.91 -11.46
N ALA A 57 -13.63 11.23 -12.65
CA ALA A 57 -12.25 10.95 -13.04
C ALA A 57 -11.24 11.66 -12.11
N ASN A 58 -11.51 12.92 -11.75
CA ASN A 58 -10.69 13.68 -10.83
C ASN A 58 -10.72 13.09 -9.41
N ALA A 59 -11.89 12.69 -8.91
CA ALA A 59 -12.02 12.04 -7.61
C ALA A 59 -11.26 10.71 -7.55
N LEU A 60 -11.34 9.91 -8.62
CA LEU A 60 -10.60 8.66 -8.75
C LEU A 60 -9.09 8.91 -8.84
N ALA A 61 -8.65 9.90 -9.62
CA ALA A 61 -7.25 10.29 -9.71
C ALA A 61 -6.69 10.75 -8.35
N ALA A 62 -7.45 11.55 -7.61
CA ALA A 62 -7.07 12.01 -6.28
C ALA A 62 -7.02 10.87 -5.24
N SER A 63 -7.97 9.93 -5.31
CA SER A 63 -7.97 8.72 -4.48
C SER A 63 -6.78 7.82 -4.79
N ASN A 64 -6.50 7.58 -6.07
CA ASN A 64 -5.35 6.79 -6.52
C ASN A 64 -4.02 7.45 -6.12
N HIS A 65 -3.93 8.77 -6.22
CA HIS A 65 -2.74 9.50 -5.78
C HIS A 65 -2.53 9.36 -4.26
N ASP A 66 -3.61 9.44 -3.48
CA ASP A 66 -3.55 9.24 -2.04
C ASP A 66 -3.17 7.81 -1.65
N PHE A 67 -3.75 6.82 -2.32
CA PHE A 67 -3.40 5.43 -2.14
C PHE A 67 -1.92 5.17 -2.49
N ALA A 68 -1.47 5.67 -3.64
CA ALA A 68 -0.10 5.49 -4.10
C ALA A 68 0.94 6.31 -3.30
N SER A 69 0.48 7.24 -2.47
CA SER A 69 1.30 7.97 -1.50
C SER A 69 1.49 7.18 -0.20
N ARG A 70 0.82 6.04 -0.01
CA ARG A 70 1.03 5.24 1.21
C ARG A 70 2.32 4.45 1.14
N ILE A 71 3.02 4.45 2.26
CA ILE A 71 4.21 3.63 2.45
C ILE A 71 3.74 2.20 2.67
N LEU A 72 4.09 1.32 1.74
CA LEU A 72 3.89 -0.12 1.89
C LEU A 72 5.18 -0.75 2.40
N ILE A 73 5.11 -1.41 3.56
CA ILE A 73 6.22 -2.18 4.10
C ILE A 73 5.83 -3.64 4.06
N THR A 74 6.63 -4.44 3.36
CA THR A 74 6.44 -5.88 3.22
C THR A 74 7.47 -6.64 4.05
N TYR A 75 7.29 -7.96 4.15
CA TYR A 75 8.30 -8.83 4.73
C TYR A 75 9.66 -8.66 4.06
N ARG A 76 10.71 -8.71 4.85
CA ARG A 76 12.12 -8.67 4.44
C ARG A 76 12.83 -9.95 4.87
N LYS A 77 13.89 -10.26 4.16
CA LYS A 77 14.81 -11.37 4.46
C LYS A 77 16.23 -10.91 4.22
N GLY A 78 17.18 -11.52 4.94
CA GLY A 78 18.60 -11.17 4.85
C GLY A 78 18.97 -9.89 5.59
N PHE A 79 18.17 -9.45 6.56
CA PHE A 79 18.60 -8.44 7.52
C PHE A 79 19.49 -9.09 8.59
N ASP A 80 20.32 -8.28 9.24
CA ASP A 80 21.21 -8.73 10.33
C ASP A 80 20.42 -9.42 11.43
N ALA A 81 21.00 -10.46 12.03
CA ALA A 81 20.35 -11.19 13.10
C ALA A 81 19.90 -10.22 14.20
N ILE A 82 18.64 -10.33 14.60
CA ILE A 82 18.08 -9.49 15.65
C ILE A 82 18.69 -9.94 16.98
N GLU A 83 19.61 -9.14 17.53
CA GLU A 83 20.35 -9.44 18.77
C GLU A 83 21.01 -10.83 18.72
N ASP A 84 20.90 -11.60 19.81
CA ASP A 84 21.44 -12.95 19.94
C ASP A 84 20.58 -14.02 19.25
N SER A 85 19.53 -13.63 18.52
CA SER A 85 18.67 -14.56 17.79
C SER A 85 19.30 -15.02 16.47
N LYS A 86 18.63 -15.96 15.80
CA LYS A 86 18.97 -16.37 14.41
C LYS A 86 17.95 -15.83 13.40
N LEU A 87 17.11 -14.87 13.80
CA LEU A 87 16.05 -14.33 12.97
C LEU A 87 16.64 -13.31 11.99
N THR A 88 16.66 -13.67 10.72
CA THR A 88 17.10 -12.81 9.60
C THR A 88 15.98 -12.55 8.59
N SER A 89 14.76 -12.97 8.93
CA SER A 89 13.55 -12.84 8.12
C SER A 89 12.36 -12.61 9.03
N ASP A 90 11.49 -11.67 8.67
CA ASP A 90 10.22 -11.43 9.35
C ASP A 90 9.02 -12.09 8.64
N GLY A 91 9.28 -12.88 7.60
CA GLY A 91 8.26 -13.76 7.01
C GLY A 91 7.66 -14.68 8.06
N SER A 92 6.32 -14.80 8.05
CA SER A 92 5.44 -15.58 8.95
C SER A 92 5.15 -15.01 10.35
N TRP A 93 5.89 -14.00 10.84
CA TRP A 93 5.65 -13.41 12.17
C TRP A 93 5.59 -11.88 12.17
N GLY A 94 6.18 -11.22 11.17
CA GLY A 94 6.31 -9.76 11.10
C GLY A 94 5.04 -9.00 10.69
N CYS A 95 3.90 -9.65 10.45
CA CYS A 95 2.75 -9.02 9.81
C CYS A 95 2.24 -7.79 10.58
N MET A 96 2.04 -7.94 11.89
CA MET A 96 1.59 -6.85 12.76
C MET A 96 2.65 -5.76 12.89
N LEU A 97 3.93 -6.13 12.91
CA LEU A 97 5.03 -5.17 12.97
C LEU A 97 5.09 -4.32 11.70
N ARG A 98 4.96 -4.93 10.52
CA ARG A 98 4.98 -4.19 9.25
C ARG A 98 3.78 -3.26 9.11
N ILE A 99 2.58 -3.71 9.49
CA ILE A 99 1.39 -2.84 9.48
C ILE A 99 1.55 -1.69 10.48
N SER A 100 2.09 -1.95 11.67
CA SER A 100 2.36 -0.91 12.67
C SER A 100 3.38 0.11 12.17
N GLN A 101 4.46 -0.33 11.54
CA GLN A 101 5.46 0.54 10.93
C GLN A 101 4.85 1.42 9.82
N MET A 102 3.99 0.85 8.96
CA MET A 102 3.31 1.59 7.90
C MET A 102 2.44 2.72 8.46
N GLN A 103 1.66 2.44 9.51
CA GLN A 103 0.76 3.43 10.11
C GLN A 103 1.52 4.46 10.94
N ALA A 104 2.45 4.03 11.79
CA ALA A 104 3.19 4.90 12.68
C ALA A 104 4.05 5.91 11.91
N LEU A 105 4.78 5.46 10.88
CA LEU A 105 5.62 6.33 10.08
C LEU A 105 4.79 7.40 9.37
N LEU A 106 3.65 7.01 8.80
CA LEU A 106 2.79 7.92 8.06
C LEU A 106 2.11 8.94 8.98
N PHE A 107 1.53 8.51 10.10
CA PHE A 107 0.80 9.41 10.99
C PHE A 107 1.70 10.28 11.87
N HIS A 108 2.76 9.72 12.47
CA HIS A 108 3.59 10.47 13.41
C HIS A 108 4.57 11.43 12.72
N ARG A 109 5.10 11.08 11.54
CA ARG A 109 6.12 11.91 10.89
C ARG A 109 5.58 12.79 9.78
N LEU A 110 4.59 12.32 9.02
CA LEU A 110 4.13 12.99 7.79
C LEU A 110 2.73 13.56 7.91
N GLY A 111 1.89 12.95 8.75
CA GLY A 111 0.49 13.27 8.86
C GLY A 111 -0.36 12.73 7.71
N ARG A 112 -1.68 12.67 7.92
CA ARG A 112 -2.64 12.11 6.96
C ARG A 112 -2.75 12.89 5.65
N SER A 113 -2.54 14.20 5.69
CA SER A 113 -2.63 15.10 4.53
C SER A 113 -1.44 14.95 3.58
N TRP A 114 -0.35 14.33 4.03
CA TRP A 114 0.84 14.13 3.18
C TRP A 114 0.52 13.28 1.95
N ARG A 115 1.12 13.67 0.83
CA ARG A 115 1.08 12.97 -0.45
C ARG A 115 2.49 12.93 -1.00
N LYS A 116 2.82 11.87 -1.74
CA LYS A 116 4.10 11.81 -2.42
C LYS A 116 4.16 12.90 -3.50
N PRO A 117 5.33 13.51 -3.73
CA PRO A 117 5.54 14.43 -4.84
C PRO A 117 5.32 13.75 -6.19
N LEU A 118 4.80 14.49 -7.17
CA LEU A 118 4.60 13.98 -8.53
C LEU A 118 5.90 13.88 -9.32
N ASP A 119 6.94 14.62 -8.89
CA ASP A 119 8.26 14.66 -9.48
C ASP A 119 9.23 13.66 -8.83
N LYS A 120 10.01 12.99 -9.67
CA LYS A 120 10.94 11.93 -9.22
C LYS A 120 12.06 12.44 -8.30
N VAL A 121 12.37 13.75 -8.35
CA VAL A 121 13.49 14.35 -7.62
C VAL A 121 13.18 14.45 -6.12
N GLN A 122 11.98 14.86 -5.74
CA GLN A 122 11.59 15.01 -4.32
C GLN A 122 11.35 13.66 -3.62
N PHE A 123 11.06 12.59 -4.38
CA PHE A 123 10.89 11.24 -3.82
C PHE A 123 12.19 10.67 -3.23
N ALA A 124 13.37 11.06 -3.76
CA ALA A 124 14.66 10.63 -3.23
C ALA A 124 14.92 11.21 -1.83
N THR A 125 14.64 12.51 -1.63
CA THR A 125 14.78 13.19 -0.33
C THR A 125 13.85 12.61 0.75
N PHE A 126 12.73 12.02 0.35
CA PHE A 126 11.82 11.34 1.27
C PHE A 126 12.39 10.04 1.85
N MET A 127 13.24 9.32 1.11
CA MET A 127 13.87 8.10 1.61
C MET A 127 14.88 8.38 2.74
N ASP A 128 15.23 9.66 2.97
CA ASP A 128 16.18 10.12 3.99
C ASP A 128 15.53 10.52 5.33
N ILE A 129 14.26 10.16 5.56
CA ILE A 129 13.64 10.32 6.89
C ILE A 129 14.37 9.41 7.89
N LYS A 130 15.34 10.00 8.61
CA LYS A 130 16.10 9.42 9.71
C LYS A 130 15.23 9.09 10.93
#